data_AF-A0A968NWX3-F1
#
_entry.id   AF-A0A968NWX3-F1
#
_cell.length_a   1.000
_cell.length_b   1.000
_cell.length_c   1.000
_cell.angle_alpha   90.00
_cell.angle_beta   90.00
_cell.angle_gamma   90.00
#
_symmetry.space_group_name_H-M   'P 1'
#
loop_
_entity.id
_entity.type
_entity.pdbx_description
1 polymer ?
#
loop_
_entity_poly.entity_id
_entity_poly.type
_entity_poly.pdbx_seq_one_letter_code
_entity_poly.pdbx_strand_id
1 'polypeptide(L)' 'MPESLKYPHPKRKWTNLEMANQMFKDAFLVKKTRFSKLHPELSDEELHKMTIEYFRNLPDDEGK' A
#
# COMPACT_ATOMS: atom_id res chain seq x y z
N MET A 1 32.99 34.41 -5.30
CA MET A 1 32.55 33.04 -5.64
C MET A 1 31.58 32.61 -4.56
N PRO A 2 30.26 32.53 -4.78
CA PRO A 2 29.39 31.96 -3.75
C PRO A 2 29.44 30.44 -3.85
N GLU A 3 29.98 29.82 -2.81
CA GLU A 3 29.90 28.39 -2.56
C GLU A 3 28.44 27.95 -2.55
N SER A 4 28.12 27.03 -3.46
CA SER A 4 26.86 26.31 -3.48
C SER A 4 26.71 25.54 -2.16
N LEU A 5 25.89 26.05 -1.25
CA LEU A 5 25.40 25.31 -0.09
C LEU A 5 24.80 23.99 -0.56
N LYS A 6 25.56 22.90 -0.41
CA LYS A 6 25.04 21.54 -0.41
C LYS A 6 24.14 21.41 0.81
N TYR A 7 22.86 21.72 0.67
CA TYR A 7 21.86 21.32 1.65
C TYR A 7 21.80 19.80 1.66
N PRO A 8 22.14 19.11 2.76
CA PRO A 8 21.83 17.70 2.86
C PRO A 8 20.31 17.60 2.86
N HIS A 9 19.74 17.04 1.80
CA HIS A 9 18.33 16.64 1.81
C HIS A 9 18.13 15.80 3.07
N PRO A 10 17.30 16.22 4.05
CA PRO A 10 17.01 15.36 5.18
C PRO A 10 16.33 14.14 4.59
N LYS A 11 16.99 12.98 4.66
CA LYS A 11 16.37 11.69 4.37
C LYS A 11 15.17 11.61 5.31
N ARG A 12 13.96 11.89 4.81
CA ARG A 12 12.73 11.76 5.58
C ARG A 12 12.76 10.34 6.15
N LYS A 13 12.98 10.23 7.46
CA LYS A 13 12.87 8.95 8.15
C LYS A 13 11.37 8.73 8.24
N TRP A 14 10.86 7.87 7.36
CA TRP A 14 9.47 7.45 7.44
C TRP A 14 9.29 6.82 8.81
N THR A 15 8.27 7.25 9.54
CA THR A 15 7.88 6.58 10.77
C THR A 15 7.44 5.16 10.43
N ASN A 16 7.58 4.23 11.38
CA ASN A 16 7.11 2.86 11.20
C ASN A 16 5.64 2.81 10.76
N LEU A 17 4.82 3.76 11.24
CA LEU A 17 3.42 3.90 10.85
C LEU A 17 3.24 4.35 9.40
N GLU A 18 3.99 5.35 8.92
CA GLU A 18 3.94 5.79 7.53
C GLU A 18 4.37 4.67 6.58
N MET A 19 5.41 3.92 6.96
CA MET A 19 5.89 2.78 6.18
C MET A 19 4.87 1.65 6.15
N ALA A 20 4.27 1.30 7.29
CA ALA A 20 3.19 0.30 7.35
C ALA A 20 1.97 0.71 6.50
N ASN A 21 1.56 1.98 6.57
CA ASN A 21 0.48 2.51 5.74
C ASN A 21 0.80 2.44 4.24
N GLN A 22 2.05 2.72 3.85
CA GLN A 22 2.46 2.60 2.45
C GLN A 22 2.44 1.15 1.98
N MET A 23 2.99 0.22 2.78
CA MET A 23 2.96 -1.21 2.49
C MET A 23 1.53 -1.73 2.37
N PHE A 24 0.62 -1.29 3.24
CA PHE A 24 -0.79 -1.64 3.14
C PHE A 24 -1.42 -1.15 1.83
N LYS A 25 -1.15 0.11 1.42
CA LYS A 25 -1.64 0.65 0.14
C LYS A 25 -1.11 -0.12 -1.05
N ASP A 26 0.16 -0.47 -1.05
CA ASP A 26 0.79 -1.23 -2.13
C ASP A 26 0.20 -2.64 -2.21
N ALA A 27 0.05 -3.32 -1.08
CA ALA A 27 -0.59 -4.64 -1.01
C ALA A 27 -2.05 -4.59 -1.47
N PHE A 28 -2.79 -3.56 -1.06
CA PHE A 28 -4.18 -3.32 -1.48
C PHE A 28 -4.28 -3.16 -3.00
N LEU A 29 -3.41 -2.35 -3.60
CA LEU A 29 -3.38 -2.10 -5.04
C LEU A 29 -3.08 -3.38 -5.83
N VAL A 30 -2.09 -4.17 -5.39
CA VAL A 30 -1.75 -5.45 -6.01
C VAL A 30 -2.94 -6.41 -5.97
N LYS A 31 -3.60 -6.51 -4.80
CA LYS A 31 -4.74 -7.42 -4.64
C LYS A 31 -5.95 -6.97 -5.46
N LYS A 32 -6.28 -5.68 -5.44
CA LYS A 32 -7.36 -5.09 -6.26
C LYS A 32 -7.10 -5.32 -7.75
N THR A 33 -5.87 -5.12 -8.22
CA THR A 33 -5.48 -5.38 -9.62
C THR A 33 -5.67 -6.86 -9.98
N ARG A 34 -5.34 -7.77 -9.06
CA ARG A 34 -5.56 -9.21 -9.28
C ARG A 34 -7.04 -9.55 -9.34
N PHE A 35 -7.87 -8.99 -8.45
CA PHE A 35 -9.31 -9.18 -8.51
C PHE A 35 -9.93 -8.58 -9.78
N SER A 36 -9.45 -7.42 -10.24
CA SER A 36 -9.89 -6.82 -11.51
C SER A 36 -9.65 -7.75 -12.70
N LYS A 37 -8.53 -8.48 -12.71
CA LYS A 37 -8.22 -9.48 -13.75
C LYS A 37 -9.07 -10.75 -13.64
N LEU A 38 -9.41 -11.17 -12.41
CA LEU A 38 -10.20 -12.37 -12.15
C LEU A 38 -11.71 -12.13 -12.34
N HIS A 39 -12.15 -10.91 -12.06
CA HIS A 39 -13.55 -10.48 -12.09
C HIS A 39 -13.68 -9.22 -12.95
N PRO A 40 -13.50 -9.32 -14.28
CA PRO A 40 -13.66 -8.19 -15.18
C PRO A 40 -15.11 -7.70 -15.28
N GLU A 41 -16.07 -8.51 -14.82
CA GLU A 41 -17.49 -8.16 -14.71
C GLU A 41 -17.82 -7.25 -13.51
N LEU A 42 -16.93 -7.20 -12.51
CA LEU A 42 -17.15 -6.40 -11.32
C LEU A 42 -16.72 -4.95 -11.53
N SER A 43 -17.56 -4.03 -11.07
CA SER A 43 -17.22 -2.61 -10.99
C SER A 43 -16.08 -2.36 -10.01
N ASP A 44 -15.40 -1.22 -10.19
CA ASP A 44 -14.30 -0.80 -9.32
C ASP A 44 -14.68 -0.78 -7.83
N GLU A 45 -15.91 -0.36 -7.52
CA GLU A 45 -16.46 -0.35 -6.16
C GLU A 45 -16.60 -1.75 -5.55
N GLU A 46 -17.07 -2.72 -6.34
CA GLU A 46 -17.22 -4.10 -5.87
C GLU A 46 -15.86 -4.78 -5.69
N LEU A 47 -14.93 -4.53 -6.62
CA LEU A 47 -13.53 -4.94 -6.48
C LEU A 47 -12.88 -4.33 -5.24
N HIS A 48 -13.20 -3.07 -4.93
CA HIS A 48 -12.71 -2.38 -3.74
C HIS A 48 -13.27 -3.03 -2.47
N LYS A 49 -14.58 -3.26 -2.38
CA LYS A 49 -15.22 -3.95 -1.24
C LYS A 49 -14.65 -5.35 -1.06
N MET A 50 -14.53 -6.14 -2.12
CA MET A 50 -13.96 -7.49 -2.10
C MET A 50 -12.50 -7.47 -1.61
N THR A 51 -11.71 -6.46 -2.03
CA THR A 51 -10.35 -6.28 -1.53
C THR A 51 -10.32 -5.94 -0.05
N ILE A 52 -11.19 -5.03 0.42
CA ILE A 52 -11.31 -4.70 1.84
C ILE A 52 -11.69 -5.93 2.66
N GLU A 53 -12.71 -6.68 2.24
CA GLU A 53 -13.14 -7.88 2.94
C GLU A 53 -12.04 -8.94 2.99
N TYR A 54 -11.28 -9.09 1.90
CA TYR A 54 -10.11 -9.96 1.89
C TYR A 54 -9.09 -9.55 2.95
N PHE A 55 -8.70 -8.28 3.03
CA PHE A 55 -7.75 -7.81 4.05
C PHE A 55 -8.32 -7.85 5.47
N ARG A 56 -9.63 -7.66 5.64
CA ARG A 56 -10.30 -7.76 6.94
C ARG A 56 -10.39 -9.21 7.45
N ASN A 57 -10.52 -10.15 6.53
CA ASN A 57 -10.60 -11.59 6.82
C ASN A 57 -9.25 -12.31 6.67
N LEU A 58 -8.17 -11.58 6.37
CA LEU A 58 -6.83 -12.17 6.46
C LEU A 58 -6.67 -12.59 7.92
N PRO A 59 -6.49 -13.91 8.20
CA PRO A 59 -6.07 -14.30 9.52
C PRO A 59 -4.76 -13.56 9.79
N ASP A 60 -4.63 -13.03 11.00
CA ASP A 60 -3.37 -12.55 11.52
C ASP A 60 -2.46 -13.79 11.58
N ASP A 61 -1.85 -14.15 10.46
CA ASP A 61 -0.81 -15.17 10.37
C ASP A 61 0.49 -14.51 10.89
N GLU A 62 0.42 -13.97 12.11
CA GLU A 62 1.58 -13.86 12.97
C GLU A 62 1.98 -15.30 13.30
N GLY A 63 3.09 -15.70 12.70
CA GLY A 63 3.62 -17.05 12.72
C GLY A 63 3.59 -17.70 14.10
N LYS A 64 3.06 -18.91 14.11
CA LYS A 64 3.29 -19.92 15.14
C LYS A 64 4.76 -20.35 15.18
#